data_AF-M0NTS6-F1
#
_entry.id   AF-M0NTS6-F1
#
_cell.length_a   1.000
_cell.length_b   1.000
_cell.length_c   1.000
_cell.angle_alpha   90.00
_cell.angle_beta   90.00
_cell.angle_gamma   90.00
#
_symmetry.space_group_name_H-M   'P 1'
#
loop_
_entity.id
_entity.type
_entity.pdbx_description
1 polymer ?
#
loop_
_entity_poly.entity_id
_entity_poly.type
_entity_poly.pdbx_seq_one_letter_code
_entity_poly.pdbx_strand_id
1 'polypeptide(L)'
;MLLVLCVDLDDDLGRKTGIPTPVIGADEVTEAAVALATADPEDSDVNVLFQGVNVYDELAAGGESVEVAAVTGVDGSDVRANRAVGQEVDRVLAELSTGEEVSAVVITDGAQDESVLPVIRSRMPIDGMRRVVVRQAQDLESLYYTIKQVLADPETRGTILVPLGVLLLIYPLVVVANLFNIAGAAVLGILSGILGLYSLFRGLGLEDTVDGAAASVRNVLYTGRVTLVTYVVALALIVVGGVQGMETVEVVRGVRGAGITAGVALAAFVHGFVQWLAVAGVTSSLGQITDEYLAGRFRWRYLNAPFYVLSIAVVLYAVSGFFLPAAPGVTSLELSDLAMALAAGTLTAVLSTLAFAVAESQLPSADPT
;
A
#
# COMPACT_ATOMS: atom_id res chain seq x y z
N MET A 1 -38.86 52.24 -1.77
CA MET A 1 -39.56 51.02 -1.33
C MET A 1 -38.69 49.79 -1.60
N LEU A 2 -38.67 48.83 -0.69
CA LEU A 2 -38.00 47.54 -0.90
C LEU A 2 -38.99 46.51 -1.45
N LEU A 3 -38.56 45.76 -2.46
CA LEU A 3 -39.30 44.62 -3.00
C LEU A 3 -38.54 43.33 -2.68
N VAL A 4 -39.10 42.50 -1.81
CA VAL A 4 -38.59 41.14 -1.60
C VAL A 4 -39.10 40.29 -2.75
N LEU A 5 -38.17 39.84 -3.60
CA LEU A 5 -38.50 39.16 -4.84
C LEU A 5 -38.08 37.69 -4.76
N CYS A 6 -39.05 36.80 -4.62
CA CYS A 6 -38.86 35.36 -4.74
C CYS A 6 -38.82 35.01 -6.22
N VAL A 7 -37.79 34.30 -6.63
CA VAL A 7 -37.61 33.87 -8.01
C VAL A 7 -37.72 32.36 -8.09
N ASP A 8 -38.51 31.89 -9.05
CA ASP A 8 -38.61 30.50 -9.50
C ASP A 8 -38.44 30.52 -11.03
N LEU A 9 -37.33 29.99 -11.54
CA LEU A 9 -36.97 30.16 -12.95
C LEU A 9 -37.76 29.27 -13.92
N ASP A 10 -38.19 28.08 -13.49
CA ASP A 10 -38.84 27.09 -14.36
C ASP A 10 -40.36 26.99 -14.17
N ASP A 11 -40.93 27.92 -13.39
CA ASP A 11 -42.37 28.09 -13.15
C ASP A 11 -42.98 26.88 -12.41
N ASP A 12 -42.25 26.33 -11.44
CA ASP A 12 -42.78 25.26 -10.60
C ASP A 12 -44.01 25.70 -9.81
N LEU A 13 -44.06 26.95 -9.34
CA LEU A 13 -45.24 27.53 -8.70
C LEU A 13 -46.45 27.49 -9.64
N GLY A 14 -46.35 28.07 -10.83
CA GLY A 14 -47.46 28.15 -11.79
C GLY A 14 -47.86 26.77 -12.34
N ARG A 15 -46.89 25.93 -12.71
CA ARG A 15 -47.13 24.61 -13.30
C ARG A 15 -47.71 23.60 -12.32
N LYS A 16 -47.24 23.58 -11.07
CA LYS A 16 -47.65 22.57 -10.07
C LYS A 16 -48.91 22.97 -9.33
N THR A 17 -49.16 24.27 -9.12
CA THR A 17 -50.32 24.75 -8.35
C THR A 17 -51.45 25.33 -9.21
N GLY A 18 -51.14 25.77 -10.43
CA GLY A 18 -52.09 26.49 -11.29
C GLY A 18 -52.37 27.93 -10.85
N ILE A 19 -51.64 28.45 -9.86
CA ILE A 19 -51.75 29.84 -9.41
C ILE A 19 -51.13 30.75 -10.47
N PRO A 20 -51.85 31.80 -10.92
CA PRO A 20 -51.31 32.74 -11.89
C PRO A 20 -50.19 33.59 -11.28
N THR A 21 -49.11 33.77 -12.05
CA THR A 21 -47.96 34.60 -11.67
C THR A 21 -47.99 35.95 -12.43
N PRO A 22 -47.49 37.03 -11.82
CA PRO A 22 -46.75 37.07 -10.56
C PRO A 22 -47.71 37.10 -9.36
N VAL A 23 -47.27 36.56 -8.22
CA VAL A 23 -48.04 36.63 -6.97
C VAL A 23 -47.48 37.79 -6.15
N ILE A 24 -48.31 38.75 -5.75
CA ILE A 24 -47.89 39.96 -5.04
C ILE A 24 -48.68 40.04 -3.74
N GLY A 25 -47.99 40.36 -2.64
CA GLY A 25 -48.58 40.46 -1.30
C GLY A 25 -48.14 39.33 -0.38
N ALA A 26 -47.94 39.64 0.90
CA ALA A 26 -47.45 38.68 1.88
C ALA A 26 -48.41 37.52 2.14
N ASP A 27 -49.72 37.81 2.18
CA ASP A 27 -50.75 36.79 2.39
C ASP A 27 -50.86 35.88 1.15
N GLU A 28 -50.86 36.49 -0.05
CA GLU A 28 -50.94 35.79 -1.33
C GLU A 28 -49.71 34.89 -1.57
N VAL A 29 -48.50 35.40 -1.29
CA VAL A 29 -47.26 34.60 -1.40
C VAL A 29 -47.24 33.48 -0.36
N THR A 30 -47.78 33.71 0.84
CA THR A 30 -47.91 32.65 1.86
C THR A 30 -48.88 31.56 1.40
N GLU A 31 -50.04 31.92 0.86
CA GLU A 31 -51.00 30.96 0.34
C GLU A 31 -50.42 30.17 -0.84
N ALA A 32 -49.70 30.85 -1.73
CA ALA A 32 -48.99 30.24 -2.85
C ALA A 32 -47.90 29.24 -2.37
N ALA A 33 -47.13 29.60 -1.33
CA ALA A 33 -46.14 28.71 -0.72
C ALA A 33 -46.79 27.47 -0.09
N VAL A 34 -47.91 27.63 0.61
CA VAL A 34 -48.67 26.51 1.19
C VAL A 34 -49.26 25.61 0.09
N ALA A 35 -49.77 26.19 -0.99
CA ALA A 35 -50.28 25.45 -2.14
C ALA A 35 -49.16 24.63 -2.81
N LEU A 36 -47.99 25.23 -3.04
CA LEU A 36 -46.84 24.56 -3.62
C LEU A 36 -46.32 23.44 -2.71
N ALA A 37 -46.18 23.71 -1.40
CA ALA A 37 -45.79 22.69 -0.42
C ALA A 37 -46.77 21.51 -0.34
N THR A 38 -48.05 21.77 -0.60
CA THR A 38 -49.09 20.74 -0.63
C THR A 38 -49.04 19.92 -1.93
N ALA A 39 -48.68 20.56 -3.05
CA ALA A 39 -48.57 19.91 -4.36
C ALA A 39 -47.25 19.12 -4.53
N ASP A 40 -46.13 19.69 -4.09
CA ASP A 40 -44.79 19.11 -4.16
C ASP A 40 -43.95 19.51 -2.93
N PRO A 41 -43.95 18.69 -1.87
CA PRO A 41 -43.24 19.00 -0.62
C PRO A 41 -41.72 18.86 -0.71
N GLU A 42 -41.18 18.25 -1.77
CA GLU A 42 -39.73 18.05 -1.94
C GLU A 42 -39.05 19.23 -2.65
N ASP A 43 -39.85 20.11 -3.24
CA ASP A 43 -39.43 21.28 -3.99
C ASP A 43 -38.74 22.33 -3.11
N SER A 44 -37.58 22.83 -3.56
CA SER A 44 -36.83 23.87 -2.86
C SER A 44 -37.49 25.24 -2.96
N ASP A 45 -38.31 25.52 -3.98
CA ASP A 45 -38.99 26.81 -4.19
C ASP A 45 -40.01 27.13 -3.11
N VAL A 46 -40.57 26.10 -2.47
CA VAL A 46 -41.37 26.26 -1.25
C VAL A 46 -40.62 27.07 -0.19
N ASN A 47 -39.33 26.76 0.00
CA ASN A 47 -38.51 27.43 0.99
C ASN A 47 -38.08 28.83 0.53
N VAL A 48 -37.98 29.08 -0.78
CA VAL A 48 -37.75 30.41 -1.35
C VAL A 48 -38.92 31.33 -0.99
N LEU A 49 -40.16 30.89 -1.23
CA LEU A 49 -41.36 31.66 -0.94
C LEU A 49 -41.51 31.96 0.56
N PHE A 50 -41.37 30.94 1.42
CA PHE A 50 -41.41 31.15 2.88
C PHE A 50 -40.28 32.03 3.39
N GLN A 51 -39.07 31.92 2.81
CA GLN A 51 -37.98 32.81 3.16
C GLN A 51 -38.27 34.25 2.71
N GLY A 52 -38.93 34.46 1.57
CA GLY A 52 -39.37 35.78 1.14
C GLY A 52 -40.34 36.44 2.12
N VAL A 53 -41.36 35.71 2.57
CA VAL A 53 -42.31 36.19 3.59
C VAL A 53 -41.58 36.53 4.90
N ASN A 54 -40.67 35.67 5.35
CA ASN A 54 -39.87 35.93 6.56
C ASN A 54 -39.01 37.21 6.42
N VAL A 55 -38.36 37.42 5.27
CA VAL A 55 -37.58 38.63 5.01
C VAL A 55 -38.46 39.88 4.95
N TYR A 56 -39.66 39.76 4.36
CA TYR A 56 -40.65 40.82 4.37
C TYR A 56 -41.03 41.21 5.81
N ASP A 57 -41.36 40.23 6.66
CA ASP A 57 -41.71 40.46 8.06
C ASP A 57 -40.56 41.11 8.85
N GLU A 58 -39.32 40.64 8.63
CA GLU A 58 -38.11 41.23 9.23
C GLU A 58 -37.96 42.71 8.88
N LEU A 59 -38.12 43.08 7.60
CA LEU A 59 -37.96 44.44 7.11
C LEU A 59 -39.14 45.35 7.52
N ALA A 60 -40.37 44.85 7.45
CA ALA A 60 -41.57 45.56 7.86
C ALA A 60 -41.54 45.89 9.36
N ALA A 61 -41.10 44.94 10.20
CA ALA A 61 -40.90 45.18 11.64
C ALA A 61 -39.80 46.21 11.92
N GLY A 62 -38.83 46.36 11.01
CA GLY A 62 -37.82 47.41 11.01
C GLY A 62 -38.33 48.80 10.63
N GLY A 63 -39.58 48.93 10.19
CA GLY A 63 -40.20 50.18 9.76
C GLY A 63 -39.91 50.57 8.31
N GLU A 64 -39.38 49.65 7.50
CA GLU A 64 -39.15 49.87 6.07
C GLU A 64 -40.46 49.75 5.28
N SER A 65 -40.60 50.55 4.22
CA SER A 65 -41.67 50.37 3.22
C SER A 65 -41.28 49.21 2.31
N VAL A 66 -41.87 48.04 2.55
CA VAL A 66 -41.53 46.78 1.89
C VAL A 66 -42.77 46.11 1.32
N GLU A 67 -42.60 45.42 0.19
CA GLU A 67 -43.60 44.54 -0.41
C GLU A 67 -42.92 43.22 -0.81
N VAL A 68 -43.69 42.14 -0.96
CA VAL A 68 -43.17 40.83 -1.40
C VAL A 68 -43.88 40.36 -2.66
N ALA A 69 -43.12 39.79 -3.59
CA ALA A 69 -43.67 39.19 -4.79
C ALA A 69 -42.91 37.91 -5.17
N ALA A 70 -43.63 36.95 -5.75
CA ALA A 70 -43.09 35.78 -6.42
C ALA A 70 -43.23 35.95 -7.93
N VAL A 71 -42.10 35.86 -8.64
CA VAL A 71 -42.05 35.93 -10.10
C VAL A 71 -41.54 34.61 -10.64
N THR A 72 -42.17 34.13 -11.71
CA THR A 72 -41.77 32.90 -12.35
C THR A 72 -41.25 33.09 -13.77
N GLY A 73 -40.41 32.16 -14.19
CA GLY A 73 -39.97 32.07 -15.57
C GLY A 73 -40.86 31.17 -16.41
N VAL A 74 -40.24 30.30 -17.19
CA VAL A 74 -40.92 29.26 -17.96
C VAL A 74 -39.97 28.08 -18.10
N ASP A 75 -40.47 26.86 -17.94
CA ASP A 75 -39.69 25.65 -18.24
C ASP A 75 -39.21 25.68 -19.71
N GLY A 76 -37.89 25.67 -19.88
CA GLY A 76 -37.27 25.71 -21.20
C GLY A 76 -35.87 26.31 -21.21
N SER A 77 -35.56 27.03 -22.29
CA SER A 77 -34.22 27.61 -22.45
C SER A 77 -34.03 28.82 -21.55
N ASP A 78 -32.86 28.99 -20.95
CA ASP A 78 -32.49 30.12 -20.06
C ASP A 78 -32.91 31.48 -20.62
N VAL A 79 -32.74 31.72 -21.92
CA VAL A 79 -33.11 33.01 -22.56
C VAL A 79 -34.62 33.28 -22.51
N ARG A 80 -35.45 32.23 -22.64
CA ARG A 80 -36.91 32.35 -22.58
C ARG A 80 -37.38 32.52 -21.13
N ALA A 81 -36.83 31.73 -20.21
CA ALA A 81 -37.10 31.82 -18.78
C ALA A 81 -36.74 33.22 -18.24
N ASN A 82 -35.51 33.69 -18.52
CA ASN A 82 -35.07 35.05 -18.18
C ASN A 82 -35.97 36.15 -18.77
N ARG A 83 -36.46 35.98 -20.00
CA ARG A 83 -37.38 36.95 -20.62
C ARG A 83 -38.74 36.94 -19.95
N ALA A 84 -39.25 35.78 -19.56
CA ALA A 84 -40.52 35.64 -18.84
C ALA A 84 -40.43 36.29 -17.46
N VAL A 85 -39.40 35.97 -16.66
CA VAL A 85 -39.13 36.63 -15.37
C VAL A 85 -39.08 38.15 -15.54
N GLY A 86 -38.41 38.65 -16.57
CA GLY A 86 -38.38 40.09 -16.86
C GLY A 86 -39.77 40.70 -17.09
N GLN A 87 -40.66 39.98 -17.79
CA GLN A 87 -42.05 40.43 -18.02
C GLN A 87 -42.89 40.38 -16.73
N GLU A 88 -42.70 39.36 -15.90
CA GLU A 88 -43.38 39.25 -14.60
C GLU A 88 -42.94 40.40 -13.67
N VAL A 89 -41.64 40.70 -13.62
CA VAL A 89 -41.13 41.86 -12.88
C VAL A 89 -41.70 43.17 -13.41
N ASP A 90 -41.84 43.32 -14.73
CA ASP A 90 -42.45 44.51 -15.34
C ASP A 90 -43.93 44.66 -14.91
N ARG A 91 -44.66 43.54 -14.75
CA ARG A 91 -46.04 43.55 -14.21
C ARG A 91 -46.08 43.91 -12.73
N VAL A 92 -45.21 43.31 -11.92
CA VAL A 92 -45.09 43.64 -10.49
C VAL A 92 -44.86 45.14 -10.31
N LEU A 93 -43.89 45.71 -11.02
CA LEU A 93 -43.62 47.15 -10.95
C LEU A 93 -44.81 48.01 -11.39
N ALA A 94 -45.57 47.58 -12.40
CA ALA A 94 -46.75 48.31 -12.87
C ALA A 94 -47.89 48.28 -11.82
N GLU A 95 -48.10 47.14 -11.17
CA GLU A 95 -49.15 46.96 -10.15
C GLU A 95 -48.81 47.69 -8.84
N LEU A 96 -47.55 47.71 -8.44
CA LEU A 96 -47.11 48.42 -7.24
C LEU A 96 -47.27 49.94 -7.36
N SER A 97 -47.36 50.49 -8.57
CA SER A 97 -47.75 51.88 -8.86
C SER A 97 -47.14 52.91 -7.90
N THR A 98 -45.87 52.74 -7.54
CA THR A 98 -45.20 53.62 -6.60
C THR A 98 -44.47 54.72 -7.35
N GLY A 99 -44.76 55.98 -7.02
CA GLY A 99 -43.97 57.13 -7.48
C GLY A 99 -42.58 57.22 -6.83
N GLU A 100 -42.08 56.13 -6.27
CA GLU A 100 -40.84 56.02 -5.50
C GLU A 100 -39.87 55.06 -6.20
N GLU A 101 -38.58 55.22 -5.92
CA GLU A 101 -37.58 54.24 -6.36
C GLU A 101 -37.80 52.90 -5.62
N VAL A 102 -37.91 51.83 -6.41
CA VAL A 102 -38.01 50.45 -5.91
C VAL A 102 -36.63 49.81 -5.98
N SER A 103 -36.19 49.17 -4.89
CA SER A 103 -34.98 48.35 -4.86
C SER A 103 -35.32 46.93 -4.40
N ALA A 104 -34.61 45.93 -4.95
CA ALA A 104 -34.93 44.52 -4.70
C ALA A 104 -34.01 43.86 -3.67
N VAL A 105 -34.60 42.99 -2.85
CA VAL A 105 -33.90 41.92 -2.13
C VAL A 105 -34.32 40.60 -2.77
N VAL A 106 -33.41 39.96 -3.50
CA VAL A 106 -33.74 38.75 -4.27
C VAL A 106 -33.54 37.49 -3.43
N ILE A 107 -34.53 36.61 -3.42
CA ILE A 107 -34.49 35.30 -2.76
C ILE A 107 -34.47 34.21 -3.84
N THR A 108 -33.56 33.26 -3.71
CA THR A 108 -33.33 32.18 -4.69
C THR A 108 -32.81 30.94 -3.97
N ASP A 109 -33.05 29.74 -4.50
CA ASP A 109 -32.53 28.48 -3.96
C ASP A 109 -31.17 28.04 -4.58
N GLY A 110 -30.75 28.65 -5.69
CA GLY A 110 -29.73 28.04 -6.54
C GLY A 110 -29.00 28.99 -7.49
N ALA A 111 -27.89 28.47 -8.04
CA ALA A 111 -27.07 29.23 -8.99
C ALA A 111 -27.72 29.38 -10.38
N GLN A 112 -28.69 28.53 -10.73
CA GLN A 112 -29.42 28.62 -12.00
C GLN A 112 -30.35 29.84 -11.99
N ASP A 113 -31.06 30.03 -10.89
CA ASP A 113 -31.99 31.13 -10.68
C ASP A 113 -31.27 32.48 -10.56
N GLU A 114 -30.02 32.50 -10.09
CA GLU A 114 -29.19 33.71 -10.14
C GLU A 114 -28.90 34.23 -11.55
N SER A 115 -29.16 33.43 -12.60
CA SER A 115 -29.04 33.89 -13.99
C SER A 115 -30.01 35.02 -14.35
N VAL A 116 -31.09 35.22 -13.57
CA VAL A 116 -32.04 36.33 -13.77
C VAL A 116 -31.57 37.66 -13.19
N LEU A 117 -30.52 37.66 -12.36
CA LEU A 117 -30.04 38.87 -11.70
C LEU A 117 -29.72 40.01 -12.68
N PRO A 118 -29.09 39.79 -13.86
CA PRO A 118 -28.90 40.85 -14.84
C PRO A 118 -30.21 41.42 -15.40
N VAL A 119 -31.26 40.59 -15.51
CA VAL A 119 -32.59 40.99 -16.01
C VAL A 119 -33.31 41.85 -14.98
N ILE A 120 -33.23 41.48 -13.70
CA ILE A 120 -33.81 42.26 -12.59
C ILE A 120 -33.03 43.58 -12.45
N ARG A 121 -31.69 43.53 -12.47
CA ARG A 121 -30.83 44.73 -12.39
C ARG A 121 -31.07 45.75 -13.50
N SER A 122 -31.55 45.30 -14.66
CA SER A 122 -31.88 46.23 -15.75
C SER A 122 -33.18 47.01 -15.53
N ARG A 123 -33.98 46.64 -14.51
CA ARG A 123 -35.27 47.25 -14.17
C ARG A 123 -35.24 48.02 -12.86
N MET A 124 -34.50 47.49 -11.87
CA MET A 124 -34.36 48.11 -10.55
C MET A 124 -33.01 47.76 -9.90
N PRO A 125 -32.48 48.61 -9.00
CA PRO A 125 -31.31 48.27 -8.19
C PRO A 125 -31.58 47.04 -7.31
N ILE A 126 -30.54 46.25 -7.04
CA ILE A 126 -30.58 45.12 -6.11
C ILE A 126 -29.71 45.46 -4.90
N ASP A 127 -30.34 45.59 -3.74
CA ASP A 127 -29.68 45.95 -2.48
C ASP A 127 -29.11 44.71 -1.76
N GLY A 128 -29.67 43.53 -2.03
CA GLY A 128 -29.20 42.28 -1.45
C GLY A 128 -29.71 41.05 -2.18
N MET A 129 -29.06 39.91 -1.90
CA MET A 129 -29.52 38.60 -2.32
C MET A 129 -29.38 37.62 -1.15
N ARG A 130 -30.40 36.77 -0.95
CA ARG A 130 -30.35 35.67 0.01
C ARG A 130 -30.55 34.34 -0.73
N ARG A 131 -29.54 33.48 -0.67
CA ARG A 131 -29.64 32.11 -1.17
C ARG A 131 -30.18 31.17 -0.08
N VAL A 132 -31.27 30.48 -0.37
CA VAL A 132 -31.87 29.45 0.49
C VAL A 132 -31.23 28.11 0.16
N VAL A 133 -30.76 27.36 1.16
CA VAL A 133 -30.19 26.03 0.96
C VAL A 133 -30.88 25.05 1.89
N VAL A 134 -31.70 24.18 1.32
CA VAL A 134 -32.39 23.11 2.05
C VAL A 134 -31.37 22.01 2.36
N ARG A 135 -31.08 21.77 3.64
CA ARG A 135 -30.18 20.70 4.06
C ARG A 135 -30.97 19.40 4.22
N GLN A 136 -30.96 18.55 3.20
CA GLN A 136 -31.45 17.18 3.28
C GLN A 136 -30.31 16.24 3.68
N ALA A 137 -30.49 15.43 4.74
CA ALA A 137 -29.54 14.36 5.07
C ALA A 137 -29.70 13.23 4.05
N GLN A 138 -28.77 13.13 3.10
CA GLN A 138 -28.72 12.03 2.12
C GLN A 138 -28.26 10.74 2.81
N ASP A 139 -29.22 10.00 3.33
CA ASP A 139 -29.00 8.76 4.07
C ASP A 139 -28.69 7.56 3.14
N LEU A 140 -27.70 6.77 3.56
CA LEU A 140 -27.35 5.41 3.10
C LEU A 140 -26.70 5.21 1.71
N GLU A 141 -27.12 5.86 0.63
CA GLU A 141 -26.56 5.57 -0.70
C GLU A 141 -25.11 6.08 -0.86
N SER A 142 -24.88 7.33 -0.45
CA SER A 142 -23.54 7.92 -0.40
C SER A 142 -22.60 7.14 0.53
N LEU A 143 -23.13 6.58 1.62
CA LEU A 143 -22.37 5.69 2.52
C LEU A 143 -22.03 4.36 1.83
N TYR A 144 -23.00 3.76 1.11
CA TYR A 144 -22.78 2.54 0.34
C TYR A 144 -21.66 2.73 -0.70
N TYR A 145 -21.69 3.83 -1.47
CA TYR A 145 -20.64 4.11 -2.45
C TYR A 145 -19.29 4.39 -1.80
N THR A 146 -19.27 5.11 -0.67
CA THR A 146 -18.04 5.36 0.08
C THR A 146 -17.41 4.05 0.58
N ILE A 147 -18.20 3.16 1.19
CA ILE A 147 -17.73 1.84 1.64
C ILE A 147 -17.28 1.01 0.44
N LYS A 148 -18.06 1.00 -0.66
CA LYS A 148 -17.71 0.29 -1.89
C LYS A 148 -16.38 0.75 -2.46
N GLN A 149 -16.11 2.06 -2.45
CA GLN A 149 -14.86 2.65 -2.95
C GLN A 149 -13.67 2.27 -2.06
N VAL A 150 -13.84 2.35 -0.74
CA VAL A 150 -12.81 1.94 0.24
C VAL A 150 -12.47 0.45 0.11
N LEU A 151 -13.47 -0.40 -0.14
CA LEU A 151 -13.28 -1.83 -0.38
C LEU A 151 -12.76 -2.15 -1.79
N ALA A 152 -12.90 -1.24 -2.77
CA ALA A 152 -12.40 -1.44 -4.13
C ALA A 152 -10.90 -1.12 -4.24
N ASP A 153 -10.41 -0.19 -3.44
CA ASP A 153 -9.00 0.20 -3.41
C ASP A 153 -8.10 -0.93 -2.85
N PRO A 154 -7.14 -1.47 -3.61
CA PRO A 154 -6.30 -2.60 -3.17
C PRO A 154 -5.52 -2.33 -1.89
N GLU A 155 -5.03 -1.10 -1.73
CA GLU A 155 -4.19 -0.70 -0.59
C GLU A 155 -5.01 -0.61 0.70
N THR A 156 -6.18 0.01 0.62
CA THR A 156 -7.10 0.15 1.75
C THR A 156 -7.81 -1.16 2.08
N ARG A 157 -8.25 -1.92 1.06
CA ARG A 157 -8.92 -3.21 1.23
C ARG A 157 -8.03 -4.20 1.98
N GLY A 158 -6.75 -4.32 1.60
CA GLY A 158 -5.82 -5.22 2.27
C GLY A 158 -5.66 -4.88 3.76
N THR A 159 -5.48 -3.59 4.05
CA THR A 159 -5.26 -3.08 5.41
C THR A 159 -6.45 -3.33 6.34
N ILE A 160 -7.68 -3.27 5.83
CA ILE A 160 -8.89 -3.43 6.64
C ILE A 160 -9.38 -4.90 6.64
N LEU A 161 -9.49 -5.53 5.47
CA LEU A 161 -10.09 -6.86 5.36
C LEU A 161 -9.17 -7.97 5.87
N VAL A 162 -7.84 -7.83 5.82
CA VAL A 162 -6.93 -8.89 6.28
C VAL A 162 -6.99 -9.05 7.81
N PRO A 163 -6.82 -8.01 8.64
CA PRO A 163 -6.98 -8.13 10.08
C PRO A 163 -8.37 -8.61 10.49
N LEU A 164 -9.41 -8.07 9.84
CA LEU A 164 -10.78 -8.45 10.10
C LEU A 164 -11.05 -9.92 9.74
N GLY A 165 -10.57 -10.36 8.58
CA GLY A 165 -10.68 -11.76 8.13
C GLY A 165 -9.97 -12.72 9.07
N VAL A 166 -8.75 -12.39 9.51
CA VAL A 166 -8.03 -13.18 10.51
C VAL A 166 -8.82 -13.24 11.82
N LEU A 167 -9.32 -12.10 12.31
CA LEU A 167 -10.13 -12.05 13.54
C LEU A 167 -11.39 -12.93 13.45
N LEU A 168 -12.09 -12.88 12.32
CA LEU A 168 -13.28 -13.70 12.06
C LEU A 168 -12.94 -15.20 11.97
N LEU A 169 -11.76 -15.55 11.47
CA LEU A 169 -11.28 -16.92 11.38
C LEU A 169 -10.81 -17.51 12.72
N ILE A 170 -10.51 -16.68 13.72
CA ILE A 170 -10.04 -17.15 15.03
C ILE A 170 -11.03 -18.13 15.65
N TYR A 171 -12.31 -17.75 15.75
CA TYR A 171 -13.30 -18.58 16.42
C TYR A 171 -13.52 -19.95 15.74
N PRO A 172 -13.77 -20.04 14.42
CA PRO A 172 -13.87 -21.31 13.71
C PRO A 172 -12.62 -22.18 13.86
N LEU A 173 -11.42 -21.59 13.80
CA LEU A 173 -10.19 -22.35 13.88
C LEU A 173 -9.96 -22.94 15.27
N VAL A 174 -10.33 -22.23 16.33
CA VAL A 174 -10.30 -22.74 17.70
C VAL A 174 -11.28 -23.89 17.89
N VAL A 175 -12.47 -23.81 17.30
CA VAL A 175 -13.45 -24.90 17.33
C VAL A 175 -12.90 -26.15 16.62
N VAL A 176 -12.32 -26.00 15.44
CA VAL A 176 -11.68 -27.09 14.70
C VAL A 176 -10.51 -27.68 15.49
N ALA A 177 -9.66 -26.83 16.08
CA ALA A 177 -8.51 -27.27 16.86
C ALA A 177 -8.93 -28.13 18.07
N ASN A 178 -9.98 -27.73 18.77
CA ASN A 178 -10.54 -28.50 19.88
C ASN A 178 -11.06 -29.88 19.41
N LEU A 179 -11.60 -29.98 18.19
CA LEU A 179 -12.03 -31.25 17.59
C LEU A 179 -10.87 -32.25 17.43
N PHE A 180 -9.65 -31.76 17.21
CA PHE A 180 -8.43 -32.57 17.05
C PHE A 180 -7.60 -32.68 18.35
N ASN A 181 -8.15 -32.33 19.51
CA ASN A 181 -7.43 -32.28 20.81
C ASN A 181 -6.18 -31.38 20.79
N ILE A 182 -6.14 -30.39 19.90
CA ILE A 182 -5.10 -29.36 19.89
C ILE A 182 -5.50 -28.32 20.92
N ALA A 183 -4.57 -27.91 21.80
CA ALA A 183 -4.84 -26.89 22.80
C ALA A 183 -5.30 -25.58 22.13
N GLY A 184 -6.57 -25.22 22.29
CA GLY A 184 -7.15 -24.01 21.68
C GLY A 184 -6.39 -22.72 22.03
N ALA A 185 -5.74 -22.68 23.19
CA ALA A 185 -4.85 -21.58 23.61
C ALA A 185 -3.61 -21.42 22.70
N ALA A 186 -3.04 -22.53 22.22
CA ALA A 186 -1.90 -22.48 21.28
C ALA A 186 -2.34 -21.91 19.92
N VAL A 187 -3.53 -22.30 19.45
CA VAL A 187 -4.09 -21.77 18.19
C VAL A 187 -4.40 -20.29 18.30
N LEU A 188 -5.01 -19.86 19.41
CA LEU A 188 -5.23 -18.45 19.70
C LEU A 188 -3.93 -17.65 19.74
N GLY A 189 -2.90 -18.18 20.41
CA GLY A 189 -1.59 -17.54 20.49
C GLY A 189 -0.92 -17.38 19.13
N ILE A 190 -0.96 -18.43 18.29
CA ILE A 190 -0.39 -18.40 16.94
C ILE A 190 -1.14 -17.39 16.06
N LEU A 191 -2.47 -17.44 16.04
CA LEU A 191 -3.27 -16.52 15.23
C LEU A 191 -3.13 -15.07 15.67
N SER A 192 -3.13 -14.82 16.98
CA SER A 192 -2.91 -13.48 17.54
C SER A 192 -1.49 -12.99 17.26
N GLY A 193 -0.50 -13.88 17.28
CA GLY A 193 0.88 -13.58 16.89
C GLY A 193 0.99 -13.21 15.42
N ILE A 194 0.35 -13.95 14.52
CA ILE A 194 0.30 -13.64 13.08
C ILE A 194 -0.38 -12.29 12.84
N LEU A 195 -1.52 -12.06 13.50
CA LEU A 195 -2.26 -10.81 13.39
C LEU A 195 -1.44 -9.61 13.91
N GLY A 196 -0.78 -9.77 15.06
CA GLY A 196 0.08 -8.76 15.65
C GLY A 196 1.29 -8.45 14.77
N LEU A 197 1.93 -9.50 14.22
CA LEU A 197 3.05 -9.34 13.31
C LEU A 197 2.64 -8.65 12.00
N TYR A 198 1.49 -9.02 11.44
CA TYR A 198 0.93 -8.36 10.26
C TYR A 198 0.65 -6.87 10.53
N SER A 199 0.01 -6.57 11.66
CA SER A 199 -0.31 -5.19 12.06
C SER A 199 0.97 -4.37 12.25
N LEU A 200 2.00 -4.94 12.89
CA LEU A 200 3.30 -4.29 13.06
C LEU A 200 4.00 -4.08 11.71
N PHE A 201 3.97 -5.09 10.84
CA PHE A 201 4.58 -5.03 9.52
C PHE A 201 3.99 -3.89 8.67
N ARG A 202 2.67 -3.77 8.67
CA ARG A 202 1.95 -2.70 7.96
C ARG A 202 2.09 -1.34 8.64
N GLY A 203 2.01 -1.29 9.97
CA GLY A 203 2.13 -0.04 10.74
C GLY A 203 3.51 0.60 10.67
N LEU A 204 4.55 -0.19 10.41
CA LEU A 204 5.92 0.28 10.18
C LEU A 204 6.21 0.60 8.70
N GLY A 205 5.26 0.41 7.78
CA GLY A 205 5.46 0.65 6.34
C GLY A 205 6.56 -0.21 5.73
N LEU A 206 6.71 -1.46 6.20
CA LEU A 206 7.80 -2.34 5.77
C LEU A 206 7.58 -2.92 4.37
N GLU A 207 6.44 -2.68 3.73
CA GLU A 207 6.12 -3.22 2.40
C GLU A 207 7.15 -2.76 1.36
N ASP A 208 7.34 -1.45 1.24
CA ASP A 208 8.25 -0.88 0.25
C ASP A 208 9.70 -1.29 0.48
N THR A 209 10.07 -1.49 1.76
CA THR A 209 11.42 -1.94 2.13
C THR A 209 11.64 -3.40 1.72
N VAL A 210 10.64 -4.26 1.93
CA VAL A 210 10.70 -5.67 1.53
C VAL A 210 10.66 -5.80 0.02
N ASP A 211 9.80 -5.03 -0.67
CA ASP A 211 9.71 -5.05 -2.13
C ASP A 211 11.00 -4.53 -2.77
N GLY A 212 11.60 -3.48 -2.20
CA GLY A 212 12.92 -2.98 -2.62
C GLY A 212 14.04 -3.98 -2.38
N ALA A 213 14.03 -4.69 -1.24
CA ALA A 213 14.99 -5.75 -0.95
C ALA A 213 14.81 -6.96 -1.88
N ALA A 214 13.57 -7.38 -2.11
CA ALA A 214 13.23 -8.48 -3.01
C ALA A 214 13.61 -8.15 -4.46
N ALA A 215 13.35 -6.92 -4.92
CA ALA A 215 13.78 -6.44 -6.24
C ALA A 215 15.30 -6.39 -6.35
N SER A 216 16.00 -5.99 -5.29
CA SER A 216 17.47 -5.99 -5.25
C SER A 216 18.05 -7.40 -5.31
N VAL A 217 17.50 -8.34 -4.52
CA VAL A 217 17.86 -9.76 -4.56
C VAL A 217 17.57 -10.34 -5.94
N ARG A 218 16.41 -10.04 -6.51
CA ARG A 218 16.02 -10.45 -7.86
C ARG A 218 17.03 -9.92 -8.87
N ASN A 219 17.31 -8.62 -8.89
CA ASN A 219 18.30 -8.06 -9.80
C ASN A 219 19.67 -8.72 -9.64
N VAL A 220 20.14 -8.96 -8.41
CA VAL A 220 21.40 -9.65 -8.13
C VAL A 220 21.40 -11.09 -8.69
N LEU A 221 20.30 -11.84 -8.52
CA LEU A 221 20.13 -13.19 -9.05
C LEU A 221 20.02 -13.22 -10.58
N TYR A 222 19.34 -12.24 -11.18
CA TYR A 222 19.17 -12.12 -12.63
C TYR A 222 20.39 -11.52 -13.35
N THR A 223 21.32 -10.89 -12.62
CA THR A 223 22.61 -10.42 -13.17
C THR A 223 23.53 -11.59 -13.56
N GLY A 224 23.11 -12.86 -13.38
CA GLY A 224 23.80 -14.02 -13.97
C GLY A 224 25.16 -14.34 -13.37
N ARG A 225 25.44 -13.88 -12.14
CA ARG A 225 26.68 -14.17 -11.42
C ARG A 225 26.67 -15.61 -10.92
N VAL A 226 27.55 -16.43 -11.49
CA VAL A 226 27.76 -17.85 -11.15
C VAL A 226 28.16 -18.00 -9.68
N THR A 227 28.86 -17.02 -9.10
CA THR A 227 29.23 -16.98 -7.68
C THR A 227 28.05 -17.18 -6.74
N LEU A 228 26.89 -16.59 -7.01
CA LEU A 228 25.71 -16.69 -6.14
C LEU A 228 25.23 -18.13 -6.00
N VAL A 229 25.09 -18.83 -7.13
CA VAL A 229 24.67 -20.23 -7.14
C VAL A 229 25.71 -21.09 -6.42
N THR A 230 26.99 -20.88 -6.71
CA THR A 230 28.06 -21.65 -6.06
C THR A 230 28.19 -21.37 -4.57
N TYR A 231 27.87 -20.17 -4.08
CA TYR A 231 27.89 -19.84 -2.66
C TYR A 231 26.72 -20.48 -1.91
N VAL A 232 25.52 -20.51 -2.50
CA VAL A 232 24.38 -21.24 -1.92
C VAL A 232 24.68 -22.73 -1.82
N VAL A 233 25.24 -23.32 -2.88
CA VAL A 233 25.69 -24.72 -2.87
C VAL A 233 26.78 -24.94 -1.83
N ALA A 234 27.79 -24.06 -1.75
CA ALA A 234 28.85 -24.15 -0.75
C ALA A 234 28.33 -24.06 0.69
N LEU A 235 27.35 -23.18 0.96
CA LEU A 235 26.70 -23.08 2.26
C LEU A 235 25.96 -24.38 2.63
N ALA A 236 25.21 -24.95 1.69
CA ALA A 236 24.54 -26.23 1.89
C ALA A 236 25.54 -27.35 2.20
N LEU A 237 26.66 -27.40 1.46
CA LEU A 237 27.75 -28.37 1.70
C LEU A 237 28.41 -28.17 3.07
N ILE A 238 28.58 -26.93 3.55
CA ILE A 238 29.06 -26.65 4.91
C ILE A 238 28.11 -27.21 5.97
N VAL A 239 26.80 -27.06 5.79
CA VAL A 239 25.80 -27.62 6.72
C VAL A 239 25.88 -29.16 6.72
N VAL A 240 25.96 -29.78 5.55
CA VAL A 240 26.16 -31.24 5.42
C VAL A 240 27.44 -31.69 6.11
N GLY A 241 28.54 -30.95 5.91
CA GLY A 241 29.80 -31.18 6.61
C GLY A 241 29.66 -31.08 8.12
N GLY A 242 28.88 -30.12 8.62
CA GLY A 242 28.61 -29.95 10.05
C GLY A 242 27.90 -31.17 10.64
N VAL A 243 26.90 -31.68 9.93
CA VAL A 243 26.19 -32.91 10.30
C VAL A 243 27.14 -34.12 10.30
N GLN A 244 27.93 -34.30 9.24
CA GLN A 244 28.89 -35.41 9.17
C GLN A 244 29.99 -35.30 10.23
N GLY A 245 30.44 -34.09 10.56
CA GLY A 245 31.38 -33.85 11.66
C GLY A 245 30.80 -34.31 13.00
N MET A 246 29.54 -34.00 13.27
CA MET A 246 28.84 -34.46 14.49
C MET A 246 28.67 -35.98 14.52
N GLU A 247 28.27 -36.59 13.39
CA GLU A 247 28.18 -38.05 13.26
C GLU A 247 29.53 -38.71 13.53
N THR A 248 30.62 -38.14 13.02
CA THR A 248 31.99 -38.63 13.26
C THR A 248 32.36 -38.57 14.74
N VAL A 249 31.97 -37.52 15.45
CA VAL A 249 32.17 -37.42 16.91
C VAL A 249 31.42 -38.53 17.65
N GLU A 250 30.19 -38.83 17.26
CA GLU A 250 29.37 -39.88 17.88
C GLU A 250 29.96 -41.28 17.64
N VAL A 251 30.42 -41.56 16.42
CA VAL A 251 31.10 -42.82 16.08
C VAL A 251 32.35 -43.01 16.94
N VAL A 252 33.19 -41.97 17.06
CA VAL A 252 34.42 -42.03 17.85
C VAL A 252 34.11 -42.20 19.35
N ARG A 253 33.04 -41.56 19.87
CA ARG A 253 32.51 -41.79 21.23
C ARG A 253 32.06 -43.22 21.45
N GLY A 254 31.39 -43.84 20.48
CA GLY A 254 30.97 -45.23 20.53
C GLY A 254 32.13 -46.22 20.68
N VAL A 255 33.28 -45.93 20.05
CA VAL A 255 34.47 -46.79 20.09
C VAL A 255 35.34 -46.58 21.33
N ARG A 256 35.53 -45.33 21.79
CA ARG A 256 36.38 -45.01 22.96
C ARG A 256 35.65 -44.99 24.32
N GLY A 257 34.32 -45.00 24.33
CA GLY A 257 33.50 -44.86 25.55
C GLY A 257 33.36 -43.40 26.02
N ALA A 258 32.73 -43.19 27.19
CA ALA A 258 32.29 -41.88 27.70
C ALA A 258 33.42 -40.89 28.13
N GLY A 259 34.69 -41.21 27.89
CA GLY A 259 35.86 -40.48 28.38
C GLY A 259 36.65 -39.69 27.33
N ILE A 260 36.00 -39.19 26.27
CA ILE A 260 36.70 -38.47 25.20
C ILE A 260 37.09 -37.05 25.65
N THR A 261 38.37 -36.70 25.52
CA THR A 261 38.87 -35.34 25.78
C THR A 261 38.35 -34.37 24.72
N ALA A 262 38.17 -33.09 25.09
CA ALA A 262 37.69 -32.05 24.16
C ALA A 262 38.54 -31.97 22.87
N GLY A 263 39.85 -32.19 22.96
CA GLY A 263 40.75 -32.19 21.80
C GLY A 263 40.47 -33.32 20.80
N VAL A 264 40.14 -34.53 21.27
CA VAL A 264 39.78 -35.66 20.39
C VAL A 264 38.41 -35.45 19.77
N ALA A 265 37.45 -34.90 20.53
CA ALA A 265 36.13 -34.57 19.98
C ALA A 265 36.25 -33.49 18.88
N LEU A 266 37.09 -32.48 19.07
CA LEU A 266 37.38 -31.48 18.06
C LEU A 266 38.05 -32.10 16.83
N ALA A 267 39.05 -32.97 17.03
CA ALA A 267 39.69 -33.68 15.93
C ALA A 267 38.68 -34.53 15.13
N ALA A 268 37.77 -35.24 15.81
CA ALA A 268 36.73 -36.04 15.16
C ALA A 268 35.78 -35.18 14.33
N PHE A 269 35.33 -34.05 14.89
CA PHE A 269 34.49 -33.10 14.17
C PHE A 269 35.19 -32.55 12.92
N VAL A 270 36.43 -32.08 13.08
CA VAL A 270 37.22 -31.51 11.97
C VAL A 270 37.46 -32.56 10.88
N HIS A 271 37.75 -33.80 11.25
CA HIS A 271 38.03 -34.88 10.30
C HIS A 271 36.83 -35.17 9.39
N GLY A 272 35.61 -35.23 9.94
CA GLY A 272 34.37 -35.40 9.16
C GLY A 272 33.95 -34.12 8.42
N PHE A 273 34.16 -32.96 9.02
CA PHE A 273 33.75 -31.67 8.44
C PHE A 273 34.58 -31.26 7.22
N VAL A 274 35.89 -31.51 7.26
CA VAL A 274 36.86 -30.97 6.30
C VAL A 274 36.62 -31.43 4.86
N GLN A 275 36.11 -32.65 4.65
CA GLN A 275 35.89 -33.17 3.30
C GLN A 275 34.82 -32.37 2.56
N TRP A 276 33.69 -32.10 3.22
CA TRP A 276 32.63 -31.25 2.64
C TRP A 276 33.04 -29.79 2.59
N LEU A 277 33.81 -29.31 3.57
CA LEU A 277 34.38 -27.96 3.53
C LEU A 277 35.30 -27.78 2.30
N ALA A 278 36.07 -28.80 1.93
CA ALA A 278 36.93 -28.79 0.75
C ALA A 278 36.09 -28.67 -0.53
N VAL A 279 35.04 -29.49 -0.67
CA VAL A 279 34.13 -29.45 -1.82
C VAL A 279 33.41 -28.10 -1.89
N ALA A 280 32.97 -27.56 -0.75
CA ALA A 280 32.36 -26.24 -0.65
C ALA A 280 33.31 -25.12 -1.09
N GLY A 281 34.54 -25.12 -0.58
CA GLY A 281 35.55 -24.12 -0.91
C GLY A 281 35.99 -24.18 -2.37
N VAL A 282 36.16 -25.38 -2.95
CA VAL A 282 36.47 -25.56 -4.37
C VAL A 282 35.30 -25.06 -5.23
N THR A 283 34.07 -25.46 -4.92
CA THR A 283 32.86 -25.03 -5.64
C THR A 283 32.71 -23.51 -5.66
N SER A 284 32.87 -22.88 -4.49
CA SER A 284 32.87 -21.43 -4.31
C SER A 284 33.98 -20.74 -5.12
N SER A 285 35.21 -21.27 -5.06
CA SER A 285 36.33 -20.71 -5.79
C SER A 285 36.15 -20.79 -7.32
N LEU A 286 35.60 -21.89 -7.83
CA LEU A 286 35.31 -22.05 -9.26
C LEU A 286 34.22 -21.08 -9.73
N GLY A 287 33.21 -20.83 -8.90
CA GLY A 287 32.20 -19.80 -9.18
C GLY A 287 32.81 -18.42 -9.31
N GLN A 288 33.69 -18.03 -8.38
CA GLN A 288 34.40 -16.75 -8.44
C GLN A 288 35.31 -16.64 -9.67
N ILE A 289 36.04 -17.71 -10.00
CA ILE A 289 36.90 -17.75 -11.19
C ILE A 289 36.07 -17.59 -12.46
N THR A 290 34.93 -18.26 -12.53
CA THR A 290 34.01 -18.20 -13.68
C THR A 290 33.47 -16.78 -13.85
N ASP A 291 33.07 -16.12 -12.76
CA ASP A 291 32.59 -14.74 -12.82
C ASP A 291 33.67 -13.74 -13.23
N GLU A 292 34.91 -13.86 -12.75
CA GLU A 292 36.01 -12.97 -13.20
C GLU A 292 36.40 -13.22 -14.66
N TYR A 293 36.26 -14.46 -15.15
CA TYR A 293 36.44 -14.81 -16.57
C TYR A 293 35.36 -14.18 -17.43
N LEU A 294 34.08 -14.33 -17.06
CA LEU A 294 32.96 -13.73 -17.77
C LEU A 294 32.99 -12.20 -17.72
N ALA A 295 33.55 -11.61 -16.66
CA ALA A 295 33.68 -10.17 -16.49
C ALA A 295 34.94 -9.57 -17.14
N GLY A 296 35.76 -10.38 -17.83
CA GLY A 296 36.96 -9.90 -18.53
C GLY A 296 38.11 -9.43 -17.61
N ARG A 297 38.07 -9.76 -16.31
CA ARG A 297 39.09 -9.38 -15.31
C ARG A 297 39.92 -10.57 -14.83
N PHE A 298 39.85 -11.68 -15.55
CA PHE A 298 40.53 -12.91 -15.20
C PHE A 298 42.05 -12.73 -15.12
N ARG A 299 42.65 -13.38 -14.13
CA ARG A 299 44.09 -13.51 -13.96
C ARG A 299 44.41 -14.95 -13.65
N TRP A 300 45.48 -15.48 -14.23
CA TRP A 300 45.91 -16.86 -14.02
C TRP A 300 46.12 -17.19 -12.54
N ARG A 301 46.57 -16.20 -11.75
CA ARG A 301 46.71 -16.38 -10.30
C ARG A 301 45.42 -16.81 -9.57
N TYR A 302 44.23 -16.50 -10.09
CA TYR A 302 42.96 -16.85 -9.43
C TYR A 302 42.70 -18.36 -9.45
N LEU A 303 43.26 -19.08 -10.42
CA LEU A 303 43.20 -20.55 -10.46
C LEU A 303 43.92 -21.22 -9.29
N ASN A 304 44.76 -20.51 -8.51
CA ASN A 304 45.37 -21.04 -7.30
C ASN A 304 44.37 -21.34 -6.19
N ALA A 305 43.26 -20.60 -6.12
CA ALA A 305 42.31 -20.67 -5.02
C ALA A 305 41.80 -22.10 -4.71
N PRO A 306 41.31 -22.91 -5.68
CA PRO A 306 40.89 -24.29 -5.41
C PRO A 306 42.03 -25.19 -4.92
N PHE A 307 43.26 -25.00 -5.40
CA PHE A 307 44.42 -25.79 -4.97
C PHE A 307 44.83 -25.46 -3.53
N TYR A 308 44.72 -24.20 -3.10
CA TYR A 308 44.93 -23.84 -1.70
C TYR A 308 43.86 -24.45 -0.80
N VAL A 309 42.59 -24.42 -1.19
CA VAL A 309 41.51 -25.07 -0.44
C VAL A 309 41.79 -26.57 -0.28
N LEU A 310 42.15 -27.26 -1.38
CA LEU A 310 42.50 -28.68 -1.34
C LEU A 310 43.72 -28.96 -0.46
N SER A 311 44.78 -28.16 -0.58
CA SER A 311 45.98 -28.30 0.26
C SER A 311 45.65 -28.16 1.74
N ILE A 312 44.89 -27.12 2.11
CA ILE A 312 44.48 -26.88 3.49
C ILE A 312 43.61 -28.03 3.98
N ALA A 313 42.66 -28.51 3.17
CA ALA A 313 41.81 -29.63 3.51
C ALA A 313 42.61 -30.92 3.75
N VAL A 314 43.56 -31.26 2.88
CA VAL A 314 44.42 -32.44 3.04
C VAL A 314 45.22 -32.36 4.34
N VAL A 315 45.79 -31.20 4.64
CA VAL A 315 46.55 -30.98 5.89
C VAL A 315 45.64 -31.13 7.11
N LEU A 316 44.46 -30.48 7.12
CA LEU A 316 43.54 -30.55 8.25
C LEU A 316 42.95 -31.96 8.42
N TYR A 317 42.63 -32.65 7.34
CA TYR A 317 42.17 -34.05 7.36
C TYR A 317 43.23 -34.96 7.96
N ALA A 318 44.50 -34.76 7.57
CA ALA A 318 45.60 -35.57 8.04
C ALA A 318 45.94 -35.36 9.51
N VAL A 319 46.04 -34.09 9.91
CA VAL A 319 46.32 -33.71 11.31
C VAL A 319 45.19 -34.18 12.22
N SER A 320 43.92 -34.02 11.81
CA SER A 320 42.80 -34.50 12.61
C SER A 320 42.75 -36.03 12.70
N GLY A 321 42.99 -36.75 11.61
CA GLY A 321 43.00 -38.21 11.56
C GLY A 321 44.11 -38.86 12.39
N PHE A 322 45.25 -38.18 12.57
CA PHE A 322 46.36 -38.65 13.40
C PHE A 322 45.99 -38.82 14.89
N PHE A 323 45.06 -38.01 15.40
CA PHE A 323 44.62 -38.08 16.81
C PHE A 323 43.45 -39.06 17.05
N LEU A 324 42.92 -39.66 15.98
CA LEU A 324 41.71 -40.49 16.02
C LEU A 324 42.00 -41.99 16.03
N PRO A 325 41.21 -42.78 16.79
CA PRO A 325 41.30 -44.24 16.74
C PRO A 325 40.71 -44.77 15.42
N ALA A 326 41.09 -46.00 15.05
CA ALA A 326 40.46 -46.71 13.95
C ALA A 326 38.97 -46.94 14.27
N ALA A 327 38.09 -46.39 13.45
CA ALA A 327 36.64 -46.45 13.61
C ALA A 327 35.96 -46.57 12.24
N PRO A 328 34.75 -47.15 12.14
CA PRO A 328 34.01 -47.21 10.89
C PRO A 328 33.80 -45.81 10.31
N GLY A 329 34.28 -45.56 9.08
CA GLY A 329 34.19 -44.25 8.44
C GLY A 329 35.24 -43.22 8.89
N VAL A 330 36.16 -43.58 9.79
CA VAL A 330 37.27 -42.73 10.25
C VAL A 330 38.59 -43.37 9.85
N THR A 331 39.38 -42.66 9.04
CA THR A 331 40.72 -43.12 8.67
C THR A 331 41.72 -42.66 9.73
N SER A 332 42.14 -43.57 10.60
CA SER A 332 43.29 -43.34 11.48
C SER A 332 44.56 -43.29 10.63
N LEU A 333 45.39 -42.27 10.83
CA LEU A 333 46.61 -42.06 10.04
C LEU A 333 47.85 -42.34 10.88
N GLU A 334 48.80 -43.08 10.31
CA GLU A 334 50.10 -43.29 10.93
C GLU A 334 51.04 -42.10 10.68
N LEU A 335 52.20 -42.08 11.36
CA LEU A 335 53.18 -41.01 11.24
C LEU A 335 53.67 -40.82 9.80
N SER A 336 53.82 -41.90 9.04
CA SER A 336 54.16 -41.88 7.61
C SER A 336 53.07 -41.23 6.77
N ASP A 337 51.80 -41.55 7.04
CA ASP A 337 50.68 -41.03 6.26
C ASP A 337 50.47 -39.53 6.53
N LEU A 338 50.63 -39.12 7.78
CA LEU A 338 50.64 -37.71 8.16
C LEU A 338 51.78 -36.96 7.46
N ALA A 339 53.00 -37.49 7.49
CA ALA A 339 54.15 -36.87 6.82
C ALA A 339 53.94 -36.75 5.30
N MET A 340 53.41 -37.80 4.67
CA MET A 340 53.07 -37.80 3.24
C MET A 340 51.96 -36.79 2.91
N ALA A 341 50.91 -36.71 3.72
CA ALA A 341 49.81 -35.78 3.49
C ALA A 341 50.23 -34.31 3.69
N LEU A 342 51.07 -34.03 4.69
CA LEU A 342 51.66 -32.70 4.90
C LEU A 342 52.58 -32.32 3.73
N ALA A 343 53.43 -33.24 3.27
CA ALA A 343 54.29 -33.03 2.12
C ALA A 343 53.46 -32.83 0.84
N ALA A 344 52.44 -33.65 0.60
CA ALA A 344 51.58 -33.57 -0.57
C ALA A 344 50.77 -32.27 -0.59
N GLY A 345 50.18 -31.87 0.54
CA GLY A 345 49.46 -30.60 0.66
C GLY A 345 50.38 -29.41 0.37
N THR A 346 51.50 -29.32 1.07
CA THR A 346 52.47 -28.22 0.88
C THR A 346 53.03 -28.15 -0.54
N LEU A 347 53.39 -29.29 -1.13
CA LEU A 347 53.85 -29.34 -2.52
C LEU A 347 52.75 -28.91 -3.50
N THR A 348 51.49 -29.34 -3.28
CA THR A 348 50.36 -28.94 -4.12
C THR A 348 50.15 -27.42 -4.10
N ALA A 349 50.23 -26.79 -2.92
CA ALA A 349 50.11 -25.34 -2.79
C ALA A 349 51.28 -24.59 -3.46
N VAL A 350 52.52 -25.04 -3.25
CA VAL A 350 53.71 -24.37 -3.83
C VAL A 350 53.78 -24.56 -5.35
N LEU A 351 53.53 -25.78 -5.84
CA LEU A 351 53.58 -26.09 -7.27
C LEU A 351 52.46 -25.40 -8.04
N SER A 352 51.24 -25.34 -7.50
CA SER A 352 50.16 -24.56 -8.12
C SER A 352 50.54 -23.08 -8.24
N THR A 353 51.04 -22.48 -7.15
CA THR A 353 51.50 -21.09 -7.14
C THR A 353 52.56 -20.82 -8.20
N LEU A 354 53.57 -21.67 -8.28
CA LEU A 354 54.65 -21.57 -9.26
C LEU A 354 54.11 -21.73 -10.69
N ALA A 355 53.27 -22.75 -10.93
CA ALA A 355 52.72 -23.03 -12.25
C ALA A 355 51.88 -21.87 -12.78
N PHE A 356 50.99 -21.31 -11.95
CA PHE A 356 50.15 -20.18 -12.36
C PHE A 356 50.91 -18.86 -12.44
N ALA A 357 51.96 -18.68 -11.63
CA ALA A 357 52.86 -17.52 -11.78
C ALA A 357 53.65 -17.58 -13.11
N VAL A 358 54.10 -18.76 -13.52
CA VAL A 358 54.74 -18.97 -14.84
C VAL A 358 53.74 -18.81 -15.98
N ALA A 359 52.51 -19.29 -15.81
CA ALA A 359 51.46 -19.10 -16.82
C ALA A 359 51.16 -17.61 -17.04
N GLU A 360 51.05 -16.82 -15.97
CA GLU A 360 50.82 -15.36 -16.04
C GLU A 360 51.97 -14.61 -16.75
N SER A 361 53.22 -15.07 -16.60
CA SER A 361 54.37 -14.42 -17.27
C SER A 361 54.47 -14.74 -18.76
N GLN A 362 53.93 -15.87 -19.21
CA GLN A 362 53.95 -16.32 -20.61
C GLN A 362 52.69 -15.88 -21.39
N LEU A 363 51.56 -15.73 -20.70
CA LEU A 363 50.26 -15.36 -21.27
C LEU A 363 49.67 -14.19 -20.47
N PRO A 364 50.11 -12.94 -20.73
CA PRO A 364 49.55 -11.78 -20.04
C PRO A 364 48.05 -11.70 -20.28
N SER A 365 47.28 -11.70 -19.21
CA SER A 365 45.85 -11.44 -19.26
C SER A 365 45.65 -10.04 -19.85
N ALA A 366 44.94 -9.92 -20.99
CA ALA A 366 44.77 -8.63 -21.66
C ALA A 366 44.09 -7.62 -20.72
N ASP A 367 44.70 -6.44 -20.54
CA ASP A 367 44.07 -5.35 -19.80
C ASP A 367 42.77 -4.96 -20.50
N PRO A 368 41.64 -4.85 -19.77
CA PRO A 368 40.41 -4.34 -20.35
C PRO A 368 40.61 -2.85 -20.65
N THR A 369 40.59 -2.48 -21.93
CA THR A 369 40.53 -1.09 -22.41
C THR A 369 39.20 -0.44 -22.09
#